data_AF-A0A2E0MI55-F1
#
_entry.id   AF-A0A2E0MI55-F1
#
_cell.length_a   1.000
_cell.length_b   1.000
_cell.length_c   1.000
_cell.angle_alpha   90.00
_cell.angle_beta   90.00
_cell.angle_gamma   90.00
#
_symmetry.space_group_name_H-M   'P 1'
#
loop_
_entity.id
_entity.type
_entity.pdbx_description
1 polymer ?
#
loop_
_entity_poly.entity_id
_entity_poly.type
_entity_poly.pdbx_seq_one_letter_code
_entity_poly.pdbx_strand_id
1 'polypeptide(L)'
;MFQKIIPIILFGCIHLMFLFGVVFHAYSMFYGLAFLPLLAYFLFKYTPATFNLKEYLFTLLSFGVGYVLTTQAVDVFPVTPVYASALVGMVFSFFRLKHFPLFSAVVYSGSFAGMVADFHIEELYIACLIIIIGGNLFYFLKDNFNGLGGKLGSIGFGAMLLPILLGREKSFFDEVYDDILSIDPIGELSSNKTLIFTIIIALFGTILTYWLNNKRRYGPIKASAIPTFIIAIPLQLIPVSGFIALVPIVFFGATFVGMSNDKTIGWMAVITSSVVYAIIFHFIHPYFNGYGGALGATACLSCLMGVLLQKAFNRQTVRV
;
A
#
# COMPACT_ATOMS: atom_id res chain seq x y z
N MET A 1 20.05 -8.24 -21.86
CA MET A 1 20.19 -7.16 -20.86
C MET A 1 18.86 -6.44 -20.61
N PHE A 2 18.16 -6.00 -21.67
CA PHE A 2 16.85 -5.31 -21.59
C PHE A 2 15.76 -5.99 -20.73
N GLN A 3 15.56 -7.30 -20.86
CA GLN A 3 14.49 -8.00 -20.12
C GLN A 3 14.65 -7.97 -18.59
N LYS A 4 15.88 -7.79 -18.08
CA LYS A 4 16.14 -7.69 -16.63
C LYS A 4 15.79 -6.30 -16.07
N ILE A 5 15.68 -5.29 -16.91
CA ILE A 5 15.48 -3.90 -16.51
C ILE A 5 13.99 -3.55 -16.42
N ILE A 6 13.12 -4.28 -17.13
CA ILE A 6 11.67 -4.01 -17.18
C ILE A 6 11.02 -3.94 -15.78
N PRO A 7 11.24 -4.90 -14.86
CA PRO A 7 10.64 -4.81 -13.52
C PRO A 7 11.12 -3.59 -12.73
N ILE A 8 12.38 -3.17 -12.92
CA ILE A 8 12.97 -1.98 -12.29
C ILE A 8 12.29 -0.73 -12.81
N ILE A 9 12.18 -0.61 -14.13
CA ILE A 9 11.57 0.56 -14.77
C ILE A 9 10.10 0.64 -14.35
N LEU A 10 9.34 -0.45 -14.50
CA LEU A 10 7.91 -0.44 -14.14
C LEU A 10 7.69 -0.04 -12.69
N PHE A 11 8.37 -0.70 -11.76
CA PHE A 11 8.14 -0.47 -10.34
C PHE A 11 8.79 0.82 -9.84
N GLY A 12 9.96 1.17 -10.38
CA GLY A 12 10.64 2.43 -10.11
C GLY A 12 9.86 3.63 -10.63
N CYS A 13 9.23 3.56 -11.80
CA CYS A 13 8.38 4.62 -12.33
C CYS A 13 7.18 4.90 -11.42
N ILE A 14 6.53 3.87 -10.88
CA ILE A 14 5.42 4.04 -9.92
C ILE A 14 5.87 4.87 -8.71
N HIS A 15 7.00 4.49 -8.11
CA HIS A 15 7.51 5.19 -6.93
C HIS A 15 8.10 6.55 -7.26
N LEU A 16 8.70 6.71 -8.43
CA LEU A 16 9.18 8.00 -8.90
C LEU A 16 8.01 8.97 -9.07
N MET A 17 6.90 8.53 -9.68
CA MET A 17 5.67 9.32 -9.80
C MET A 17 5.04 9.62 -8.44
N PHE A 18 4.96 8.63 -7.55
CA PHE A 18 4.51 8.84 -6.17
C PHE A 18 5.35 9.92 -5.49
N LEU A 19 6.68 9.79 -5.54
CA LEU A 19 7.60 10.77 -4.96
C LEU A 19 7.47 12.13 -5.62
N PHE A 20 7.28 12.23 -6.94
CA PHE A 20 7.04 13.53 -7.58
C PHE A 20 5.76 14.18 -7.06
N GLY A 21 4.66 13.43 -6.93
CA GLY A 21 3.42 13.95 -6.33
C GLY A 21 3.64 14.48 -4.90
N VAL A 22 4.43 13.77 -4.09
CA VAL A 22 4.81 14.16 -2.72
C VAL A 22 5.69 15.40 -2.71
N VAL A 23 6.78 15.36 -3.48
CA VAL A 23 7.90 16.29 -3.42
C VAL A 23 7.54 17.65 -4.05
N PHE A 24 6.67 17.68 -5.05
CA PHE A 24 6.19 18.95 -5.61
C PHE A 24 5.20 19.68 -4.68
N HIS A 25 4.45 18.95 -3.84
CA HIS A 25 3.49 19.55 -2.91
C HIS A 25 4.09 19.86 -1.53
N ALA A 26 5.10 19.10 -1.07
CA ALA A 26 5.71 19.24 0.25
C ALA A 26 7.15 19.79 0.20
N TYR A 27 7.29 21.12 0.08
CA TYR A 27 8.43 22.00 0.42
C TYR A 27 9.91 21.63 0.11
N SER A 28 10.63 22.68 -0.30
CA SER A 28 12.05 22.90 -0.73
C SER A 28 13.24 22.05 -0.21
N MET A 29 13.15 21.25 0.87
CA MET A 29 14.35 20.68 1.53
C MET A 29 14.50 19.14 1.47
N PHE A 30 13.47 18.39 1.06
CA PHE A 30 13.50 16.91 1.04
C PHE A 30 13.77 16.28 -0.33
N TYR A 31 13.96 17.07 -1.39
CA TYR A 31 14.06 16.57 -2.78
C TYR A 31 15.07 15.43 -2.92
N GLY A 32 16.33 15.62 -2.48
CA GLY A 32 17.37 14.60 -2.68
C GLY A 32 17.18 13.32 -1.84
N LEU A 33 16.78 13.47 -0.57
CA LEU A 33 16.63 12.35 0.36
C LEU A 33 15.40 11.49 0.03
N ALA A 34 14.34 12.10 -0.52
CA ALA A 34 13.12 11.40 -0.92
C ALA A 34 13.35 10.34 -2.00
N PHE A 35 14.34 10.54 -2.89
CA PHE A 35 14.71 9.58 -3.92
C PHE A 35 15.71 8.51 -3.45
N LEU A 36 16.31 8.66 -2.28
CA LEU A 36 17.29 7.69 -1.75
C LEU A 36 16.76 6.24 -1.72
N PRO A 37 15.50 5.95 -1.31
CA PRO A 37 14.95 4.60 -1.36
C PRO A 37 15.04 3.94 -2.74
N LEU A 38 14.98 4.70 -3.84
CA LEU A 38 15.01 4.14 -5.20
C LEU A 38 16.35 3.45 -5.50
N LEU A 39 17.44 3.81 -4.82
CA LEU A 39 18.72 3.12 -4.95
C LEU A 39 18.66 1.66 -4.49
N ALA A 40 17.69 1.30 -3.63
CA ALA A 40 17.52 -0.07 -3.15
C ALA A 40 17.18 -1.04 -4.29
N TYR A 41 16.61 -0.57 -5.40
CA TYR A 41 16.33 -1.42 -6.55
C TYR A 41 17.59 -2.08 -7.10
N PHE A 42 18.75 -1.42 -7.08
CA PHE A 42 19.99 -2.04 -7.55
C PHE A 42 20.45 -3.24 -6.70
N LEU A 43 19.82 -3.50 -5.55
CA LEU A 43 20.13 -4.60 -4.65
C LEU A 43 19.36 -5.89 -4.95
N PHE A 44 18.25 -5.80 -5.69
CA PHE A 44 17.39 -6.94 -5.98
C PHE A 44 17.90 -7.75 -7.17
N LYS A 45 17.70 -9.07 -7.12
CA LYS A 45 17.79 -9.95 -8.28
C LYS A 45 16.52 -9.86 -9.12
N TYR A 46 16.70 -9.97 -10.43
CA TYR A 46 15.63 -9.80 -11.41
C TYR A 46 15.37 -11.07 -12.18
N THR A 47 14.09 -11.43 -12.21
CA THR A 47 13.56 -12.57 -12.96
C THR A 47 12.72 -12.02 -14.11
N PRO A 48 13.09 -12.32 -15.38
CA PRO A 48 12.25 -11.93 -16.51
C PRO A 48 10.93 -12.70 -16.46
N ALA A 49 9.82 -12.01 -16.73
CA ALA A 49 8.52 -12.64 -16.78
C ALA A 49 8.43 -13.56 -18.02
N THR A 50 8.01 -14.81 -17.82
CA THR A 50 7.64 -15.72 -18.91
C THR A 50 6.15 -15.61 -19.16
N PHE A 51 5.75 -15.36 -20.41
CA PHE A 51 4.35 -15.17 -20.75
C PHE A 51 3.59 -16.49 -20.78
N ASN A 52 2.48 -16.54 -20.05
CA ASN A 52 1.51 -17.62 -19.99
C ASN A 52 0.11 -17.00 -20.03
N LEU A 53 -0.60 -17.20 -21.13
CA LEU A 53 -1.89 -16.57 -21.38
C LEU A 53 -2.94 -16.92 -20.32
N LYS A 54 -2.99 -18.18 -19.87
CA LYS A 54 -3.98 -18.63 -18.87
C LYS A 54 -3.77 -17.91 -17.54
N GLU A 55 -2.52 -17.87 -17.09
CA GLU A 55 -2.16 -17.20 -15.85
C GLU A 55 -2.37 -15.68 -15.93
N TYR A 56 -2.05 -15.09 -17.09
CA TYR A 56 -2.25 -13.68 -17.37
C TYR A 56 -3.73 -13.27 -17.29
N LEU A 57 -4.60 -13.98 -18.01
CA LEU A 57 -6.05 -13.73 -17.99
C LEU A 57 -6.63 -13.93 -16.59
N PHE A 58 -6.16 -14.94 -15.86
CA PHE A 58 -6.60 -15.19 -14.50
C PHE A 58 -6.12 -14.09 -13.52
N THR A 59 -4.94 -13.51 -13.77
CA THR A 59 -4.41 -12.36 -13.01
C THR A 59 -5.27 -11.12 -13.25
N LEU A 60 -5.60 -10.79 -14.51
CA LEU A 60 -6.51 -9.69 -14.85
C LEU A 60 -7.87 -9.85 -14.16
N LEU A 61 -8.48 -11.03 -14.28
CA LEU A 61 -9.78 -11.30 -13.67
C LEU A 61 -9.72 -11.18 -12.14
N SER A 62 -8.72 -11.79 -11.50
CA SER A 62 -8.58 -11.77 -10.04
C SER A 62 -8.33 -10.36 -9.51
N PHE A 63 -7.53 -9.56 -10.21
CA PHE A 63 -7.32 -8.15 -9.86
C PHE A 63 -8.64 -7.38 -9.97
N GLY A 64 -9.39 -7.60 -11.05
CA GLY A 64 -10.73 -7.05 -11.25
C GLY A 64 -11.71 -7.41 -10.14
N VAL A 65 -11.73 -8.67 -9.68
CA VAL A 65 -12.56 -9.08 -8.53
C VAL A 65 -12.24 -8.25 -7.29
N GLY A 66 -10.95 -8.08 -6.96
CA GLY A 66 -10.54 -7.27 -5.81
C GLY A 66 -10.98 -5.82 -5.92
N TYR A 67 -10.76 -5.22 -7.09
CA TYR A 67 -11.15 -3.84 -7.40
C TYR A 67 -12.66 -3.63 -7.29
N VAL A 68 -13.44 -4.44 -8.00
CA VAL A 68 -14.92 -4.33 -8.05
C VAL A 68 -15.52 -4.57 -6.68
N LEU A 69 -15.10 -5.61 -5.96
CA LEU A 69 -15.66 -5.88 -4.63
C LEU A 69 -15.37 -4.76 -3.62
N THR A 70 -14.22 -4.09 -3.74
CA THR A 70 -13.87 -3.01 -2.81
C THR A 70 -14.62 -1.73 -3.14
N THR A 71 -14.66 -1.34 -4.42
CA THR A 71 -15.42 -0.17 -4.88
C THR A 71 -16.90 -0.34 -4.56
N GLN A 72 -17.52 -1.46 -4.96
CA GLN A 72 -18.92 -1.72 -4.65
C GLN A 72 -19.22 -1.79 -3.16
N ALA A 73 -18.28 -2.26 -2.34
CA ALA A 73 -18.47 -2.24 -0.89
C ALA A 73 -18.52 -0.80 -0.34
N VAL A 74 -17.67 0.09 -0.85
CA VAL A 74 -17.64 1.51 -0.48
C VAL A 74 -18.85 2.26 -1.03
N ASP A 75 -19.28 1.97 -2.26
CA ASP A 75 -20.39 2.68 -2.93
C ASP A 75 -21.76 2.28 -2.36
N VAL A 76 -21.94 1.01 -2.00
CA VAL A 76 -23.24 0.44 -1.60
C VAL A 76 -23.45 0.46 -0.09
N PHE A 77 -22.38 0.35 0.69
CA PHE A 77 -22.45 0.31 2.15
C PHE A 77 -21.76 1.53 2.76
N PRO A 78 -22.21 2.02 3.93
CA PRO A 78 -21.58 3.13 4.62
C PRO A 78 -20.30 2.67 5.32
N VAL A 79 -19.32 2.15 4.58
CA VAL A 79 -18.06 1.59 5.10
C VAL A 79 -16.85 2.33 4.57
N THR A 80 -15.82 2.43 5.40
CA THR A 80 -14.55 3.05 4.97
C THR A 80 -13.83 2.18 3.93
N PRO A 81 -13.03 2.79 3.02
CA PRO A 81 -12.22 2.03 2.06
C PRO A 81 -11.25 1.04 2.74
N VAL A 82 -10.72 1.40 3.91
CA VAL A 82 -9.86 0.53 4.73
C VAL A 82 -10.63 -0.71 5.19
N TYR A 83 -11.85 -0.52 5.71
CA TYR A 83 -12.72 -1.63 6.11
C TYR A 83 -12.99 -2.55 4.91
N ALA A 84 -13.41 -1.99 3.78
CA ALA A 84 -13.75 -2.73 2.57
C ALA A 84 -12.54 -3.56 2.06
N SER A 85 -11.38 -2.94 1.89
CA SER A 85 -10.19 -3.66 1.43
C SER A 85 -9.68 -4.68 2.45
N ALA A 86 -9.78 -4.42 3.76
CA ALA A 86 -9.40 -5.38 4.80
C ALA A 86 -10.34 -6.59 4.78
N LEU A 87 -11.64 -6.39 4.55
CA LEU A 87 -12.62 -7.48 4.39
C LEU A 87 -12.29 -8.34 3.17
N VAL A 88 -12.08 -7.72 2.00
CA VAL A 88 -11.71 -8.43 0.76
C VAL A 88 -10.42 -9.23 0.98
N GLY A 89 -9.38 -8.59 1.54
CA GLY A 89 -8.13 -9.27 1.89
C GLY A 89 -8.33 -10.44 2.84
N MET A 90 -9.12 -10.25 3.89
CA MET A 90 -9.41 -11.28 4.89
C MET A 90 -10.10 -12.47 4.24
N VAL A 91 -11.20 -12.26 3.53
CA VAL A 91 -11.98 -13.32 2.88
C VAL A 91 -11.10 -14.09 1.90
N PHE A 92 -10.47 -13.40 0.95
CA PHE A 92 -9.71 -14.06 -0.12
C PHE A 92 -8.41 -14.70 0.37
N SER A 93 -7.86 -14.28 1.51
CA SER A 93 -6.67 -14.90 2.10
C SER A 93 -6.87 -16.36 2.52
N PHE A 94 -8.10 -16.81 2.76
CA PHE A 94 -8.40 -18.21 3.07
C PHE A 94 -8.42 -19.11 1.84
N PHE A 95 -8.54 -18.54 0.64
CA PHE A 95 -8.57 -19.29 -0.61
C PHE A 95 -7.16 -19.51 -1.15
N ARG A 96 -6.75 -20.78 -1.23
CA ARG A 96 -5.49 -21.19 -1.86
C ARG A 96 -5.77 -22.06 -3.06
N LEU A 97 -5.72 -21.46 -4.25
CA LEU A 97 -5.90 -22.19 -5.50
C LEU A 97 -4.60 -22.90 -5.89
N LYS A 98 -4.63 -24.23 -5.98
CA LYS A 98 -3.45 -25.06 -6.29
C LYS A 98 -2.73 -24.63 -7.57
N HIS A 99 -3.50 -24.29 -8.61
CA HIS A 99 -2.98 -23.90 -9.92
C HIS A 99 -2.66 -22.40 -10.03
N PHE A 100 -3.02 -21.59 -9.03
CA PHE A 100 -2.74 -20.16 -9.01
C PHE A 100 -2.47 -19.68 -7.57
N PRO A 101 -1.26 -19.96 -7.04
CA PRO A 101 -0.93 -19.70 -5.63
C PRO A 101 -0.91 -18.22 -5.26
N LEU A 102 -0.83 -17.33 -6.25
CA LEU A 102 -0.85 -15.88 -6.07
C LEU A 102 -2.27 -15.28 -6.07
N PHE A 103 -3.31 -16.10 -6.18
CA PHE A 103 -4.71 -15.67 -6.23
C PHE A 103 -5.06 -14.56 -5.24
N SER A 104 -4.87 -14.85 -3.96
CA SER A 104 -5.20 -13.92 -2.88
C SER A 104 -4.35 -12.65 -2.92
N ALA A 105 -3.09 -12.73 -3.36
CA ALA A 105 -2.22 -11.57 -3.52
C ALA A 105 -2.70 -10.65 -4.66
N VAL A 106 -3.20 -11.24 -5.74
CA VAL A 106 -3.73 -10.48 -6.89
C VAL A 106 -5.04 -9.78 -6.52
N VAL A 107 -5.97 -10.52 -5.89
CA VAL A 107 -7.23 -9.96 -5.41
C VAL A 107 -6.98 -8.84 -4.40
N TYR A 108 -6.08 -9.06 -3.43
CA TYR A 108 -5.75 -8.03 -2.44
C TYR A 108 -5.01 -6.82 -3.04
N SER A 109 -4.23 -7.01 -4.09
CA SER A 109 -3.64 -5.89 -4.84
C SER A 109 -4.71 -5.06 -5.55
N GLY A 110 -5.69 -5.74 -6.16
CA GLY A 110 -6.86 -5.11 -6.78
C GLY A 110 -7.73 -4.36 -5.78
N SER A 111 -7.91 -4.90 -4.56
CA SER A 111 -8.68 -4.20 -3.52
C SER A 111 -8.05 -2.87 -3.14
N PHE A 112 -6.72 -2.75 -3.14
CA PHE A 112 -6.07 -1.47 -2.88
C PHE A 112 -6.34 -0.43 -3.96
N ALA A 113 -6.35 -0.84 -5.24
CA ALA A 113 -6.77 0.05 -6.32
C ALA A 113 -8.26 0.42 -6.21
N GLY A 114 -9.09 -0.44 -5.62
CA GLY A 114 -10.50 -0.18 -5.37
C GLY A 114 -10.79 0.68 -4.13
N MET A 115 -9.78 1.03 -3.33
CA MET A 115 -9.93 1.99 -2.20
C MET A 115 -9.95 3.44 -2.66
N VAL A 116 -10.56 3.72 -3.81
CA VAL A 116 -10.72 5.10 -4.23
C VAL A 116 -11.98 5.65 -3.62
N ALA A 117 -11.91 6.89 -3.18
CA ALA A 117 -13.10 7.69 -3.04
C ALA A 117 -13.53 8.24 -4.39
N ASP A 118 -14.75 7.88 -4.76
CA ASP A 118 -15.65 8.77 -5.49
C ASP A 118 -15.02 9.44 -6.72
N PHE A 119 -14.31 8.64 -7.53
CA PHE A 119 -14.26 9.00 -8.94
C PHE A 119 -15.69 9.00 -9.46
N HIS A 120 -15.95 9.82 -10.47
CA HIS A 120 -16.97 9.48 -11.46
C HIS A 120 -16.58 8.18 -12.23
N ILE A 121 -16.33 7.05 -11.56
CA ILE A 121 -16.22 5.71 -12.17
C ILE A 121 -17.65 5.18 -12.47
N GLU A 122 -18.58 6.04 -12.86
CA GLU A 122 -19.72 5.55 -13.64
C GLU A 122 -19.25 5.06 -15.03
N GLU A 123 -18.06 5.50 -15.44
CA GLU A 123 -17.47 5.15 -16.72
C GLU A 123 -16.73 3.82 -16.63
N LEU A 124 -17.42 2.74 -17.03
CA LEU A 124 -16.92 1.37 -17.15
C LEU A 124 -15.52 1.29 -17.79
N TYR A 125 -15.20 2.18 -18.74
CA TYR A 125 -13.90 2.20 -19.39
C TYR A 125 -12.73 2.58 -18.46
N ILE A 126 -12.95 3.44 -17.46
CA ILE A 126 -11.94 3.81 -16.47
C ILE A 126 -11.66 2.61 -15.56
N ALA A 127 -12.71 1.91 -15.11
CA ALA A 127 -12.58 0.68 -14.34
C ALA A 127 -11.81 -0.40 -15.13
N CYS A 128 -12.17 -0.62 -16.40
CA CYS A 128 -11.44 -1.54 -17.28
C CYS A 128 -9.96 -1.16 -17.39
N LEU A 129 -9.65 0.13 -17.53
CA LEU A 129 -8.29 0.61 -17.64
C LEU A 129 -7.49 0.37 -16.36
N ILE A 130 -8.05 0.64 -15.18
CA ILE A 130 -7.41 0.35 -13.88
C ILE A 130 -7.11 -1.14 -13.75
N ILE A 131 -8.09 -2.00 -14.09
CA ILE A 131 -7.93 -3.47 -14.01
C ILE A 131 -6.84 -3.95 -14.96
N ILE A 132 -6.82 -3.43 -16.20
CA ILE A 132 -5.80 -3.77 -17.19
C ILE A 132 -4.43 -3.32 -16.70
N ILE A 133 -4.25 -2.07 -16.30
CA ILE A 133 -2.95 -1.56 -15.84
C ILE A 133 -2.49 -2.33 -14.60
N GLY A 134 -3.33 -2.43 -13.58
CA GLY A 134 -3.01 -3.10 -12.32
C GLY A 134 -2.69 -4.59 -12.49
N GLY A 135 -3.48 -5.31 -13.28
CA GLY A 135 -3.21 -6.72 -13.56
C GLY A 135 -1.95 -6.93 -14.40
N ASN A 136 -1.64 -6.04 -15.36
CA ASN A 136 -0.36 -6.07 -16.08
C ASN A 136 0.82 -5.82 -15.13
N LEU A 137 0.74 -4.77 -14.30
CA LEU A 137 1.76 -4.47 -13.29
C LEU A 137 1.99 -5.67 -12.36
N PHE A 138 0.92 -6.26 -11.83
CA PHE A 138 1.03 -7.46 -10.99
C PHE A 138 1.72 -8.59 -11.75
N TYR A 139 1.25 -8.91 -12.95
CA TYR A 139 1.73 -10.03 -13.74
C TYR A 139 3.23 -9.94 -14.04
N PHE A 140 3.72 -8.78 -14.45
CA PHE A 140 5.14 -8.56 -14.76
C PHE A 140 6.03 -8.44 -13.51
N LEU A 141 5.45 -8.08 -12.36
CA LEU A 141 6.20 -7.92 -11.11
C LEU A 141 6.10 -9.13 -10.18
N LYS A 142 5.27 -10.13 -10.48
CA LYS A 142 4.96 -11.25 -9.56
C LYS A 142 6.20 -11.97 -9.02
N ASP A 143 7.22 -12.18 -9.87
CA ASP A 143 8.45 -12.91 -9.52
C ASP A 143 9.60 -12.00 -9.04
N ASN A 144 9.37 -10.69 -8.97
CA ASN A 144 10.37 -9.68 -8.60
C ASN A 144 10.01 -9.03 -7.25
N PHE A 145 11.00 -8.50 -6.52
CA PHE A 145 10.77 -7.82 -5.23
C PHE A 145 10.03 -8.66 -4.18
N ASN A 146 10.27 -9.98 -4.18
CA ASN A 146 9.61 -10.88 -3.24
C ASN A 146 10.04 -10.60 -1.80
N GLY A 147 9.06 -10.59 -0.89
CA GLY A 147 9.30 -10.29 0.51
C GLY A 147 9.48 -8.80 0.84
N LEU A 148 9.36 -7.90 -0.14
CA LEU A 148 9.32 -6.46 0.07
C LEU A 148 7.90 -6.03 0.49
N GLY A 149 7.77 -5.45 1.69
CA GLY A 149 6.53 -4.86 2.18
C GLY A 149 6.02 -3.74 1.25
N GLY A 150 4.71 -3.50 1.24
CA GLY A 150 4.08 -2.47 0.42
C GLY A 150 3.97 -2.75 -1.09
N LYS A 151 4.61 -3.81 -1.62
CA LYS A 151 4.61 -4.14 -3.06
C LYS A 151 3.20 -4.20 -3.67
N LEU A 152 2.28 -4.92 -3.02
CA LEU A 152 0.92 -5.11 -3.53
C LEU A 152 0.12 -3.80 -3.58
N GLY A 153 0.27 -2.95 -2.57
CA GLY A 153 -0.39 -1.64 -2.56
C GLY A 153 0.26 -0.65 -3.53
N SER A 154 1.58 -0.76 -3.76
CA SER A 154 2.27 0.02 -4.81
C SER A 154 1.77 -0.35 -6.21
N ILE A 155 1.49 -1.63 -6.46
CA ILE A 155 0.84 -2.07 -7.71
C ILE A 155 -0.58 -1.48 -7.81
N GLY A 156 -1.33 -1.46 -6.70
CA GLY A 156 -2.63 -0.82 -6.63
C GLY A 156 -2.56 0.68 -6.96
N PHE A 157 -1.61 1.40 -6.38
CA PHE A 157 -1.35 2.81 -6.70
C PHE A 157 -0.95 3.00 -8.17
N GLY A 158 -0.07 2.14 -8.68
CA GLY A 158 0.34 2.16 -10.07
C GLY A 158 -0.82 1.99 -11.06
N ALA A 159 -1.85 1.21 -10.68
CA ALA A 159 -3.06 1.03 -11.47
C ALA A 159 -3.88 2.32 -11.59
N MET A 160 -3.78 3.21 -10.60
CA MET A 160 -4.52 4.47 -10.51
C MET A 160 -3.83 5.64 -11.21
N LEU A 161 -2.54 5.52 -11.56
CA LEU A 161 -1.74 6.64 -12.07
C LEU A 161 -2.35 7.35 -13.29
N LEU A 162 -2.92 6.61 -14.24
CA LEU A 162 -3.50 7.23 -15.42
C LEU A 162 -4.81 7.99 -15.10
N PRO A 163 -5.79 7.41 -14.38
CA PRO A 163 -6.95 8.17 -13.89
C PRO A 163 -6.57 9.44 -13.12
N ILE A 164 -5.52 9.39 -12.30
CA ILE A 164 -4.99 10.54 -11.55
C ILE A 164 -4.48 11.63 -12.52
N LEU A 165 -3.64 11.25 -13.50
CA LEU A 165 -3.12 12.20 -14.50
C LEU A 165 -4.21 12.85 -15.35
N LEU A 166 -5.37 12.22 -15.49
CA LEU A 166 -6.53 12.76 -16.20
C LEU A 166 -7.36 13.73 -15.34
N GLY A 167 -6.94 14.03 -14.10
CA GLY A 167 -7.60 14.98 -13.20
C GLY A 167 -9.00 14.52 -12.78
N ARG A 168 -9.23 13.20 -12.69
CA ARG A 168 -10.55 12.62 -12.39
C ARG A 168 -10.78 12.36 -10.90
N GLU A 169 -9.92 12.87 -10.03
CA GLU A 169 -10.09 12.77 -8.57
C GLU A 169 -11.20 13.70 -8.07
N LYS A 170 -12.07 13.20 -7.18
CA LYS A 170 -12.81 14.03 -6.24
C LYS A 170 -12.31 13.71 -4.84
N SER A 171 -12.18 14.74 -4.04
CA SER A 171 -11.58 14.75 -2.72
C SER A 171 -12.41 13.90 -1.76
N PHE A 172 -11.96 12.66 -1.47
CA PHE A 172 -12.44 11.87 -0.32
C PHE A 172 -12.42 12.68 0.99
N PHE A 173 -11.62 13.75 1.02
CA PHE A 173 -11.56 14.64 2.16
C PHE A 173 -12.79 15.52 2.23
N ASP A 174 -13.42 16.04 1.19
CA ASP A 174 -14.41 17.10 1.41
C ASP A 174 -15.57 16.66 2.34
N GLU A 175 -16.01 15.39 2.29
CA GLU A 175 -17.03 14.89 3.23
C GLU A 175 -16.47 14.46 4.61
N VAL A 176 -15.32 13.78 4.66
CA VAL A 176 -14.72 13.32 5.94
C VAL A 176 -13.98 14.46 6.67
N TYR A 177 -13.42 15.39 5.92
CA TYR A 177 -12.67 16.58 6.33
C TYR A 177 -13.59 17.70 6.78
N ASP A 178 -14.77 17.90 6.17
CA ASP A 178 -15.77 18.84 6.71
C ASP A 178 -16.31 18.38 8.07
N ASP A 179 -16.52 17.07 8.27
CA ASP A 179 -16.88 16.52 9.58
C ASP A 179 -15.72 16.62 10.59
N ILE A 180 -14.48 16.44 10.14
CA ILE A 180 -13.27 16.62 10.95
C ILE A 180 -13.01 18.11 11.28
N LEU A 181 -13.24 19.07 10.36
CA LEU A 181 -13.09 20.51 10.61
C LEU A 181 -14.25 21.10 11.42
N SER A 182 -15.40 20.44 11.46
CA SER A 182 -16.47 20.78 12.41
C SER A 182 -16.07 20.49 13.87
N ILE A 183 -14.98 19.75 14.09
CA ILE A 183 -14.36 19.47 15.39
C ILE A 183 -12.86 19.76 15.28
N ASP A 184 -12.47 21.04 15.34
CA ASP A 184 -11.10 21.57 15.33
C ASP A 184 -9.98 20.54 15.68
N PRO A 185 -9.42 19.81 14.70
CA PRO A 185 -8.40 18.78 14.94
C PRO A 185 -7.00 19.39 15.04
N ILE A 186 -6.88 20.67 14.68
CA ILE A 186 -5.64 21.44 14.69
C ILE A 186 -5.47 22.13 16.06
N GLY A 187 -6.57 22.37 16.78
CA GLY A 187 -6.60 23.05 18.08
C GLY A 187 -6.30 22.19 19.31
N GLU A 188 -6.50 20.87 19.30
CA GLU A 188 -6.33 20.07 20.53
C GLU A 188 -4.91 19.51 20.74
N LEU A 189 -4.06 19.45 19.70
CA LEU A 189 -2.76 18.79 19.81
C LEU A 189 -1.69 19.32 18.82
N SER A 190 -0.50 19.67 19.33
CA SER A 190 0.61 20.11 18.46
C SER A 190 1.01 19.03 17.45
N SER A 191 1.41 19.44 16.23
CA SER A 191 1.88 18.55 15.13
C SER A 191 2.80 17.41 15.60
N ASN A 192 3.67 17.68 16.58
CA ASN A 192 4.59 16.70 17.17
C ASN A 192 3.89 15.53 17.87
N LYS A 193 2.78 15.79 18.57
CA LYS A 193 2.04 14.75 19.30
C LYS A 193 1.28 13.84 18.33
N THR A 194 0.74 14.37 17.23
CA THR A 194 0.12 13.59 16.14
C THR A 194 1.14 12.67 15.48
N LEU A 195 2.35 13.16 15.23
CA LEU A 195 3.45 12.35 14.70
C LEU A 195 3.82 11.20 15.64
N ILE A 196 3.98 11.48 16.94
CA ILE A 196 4.31 10.45 17.96
C ILE A 196 3.20 9.38 18.00
N PHE A 197 1.94 9.80 18.01
CA PHE A 197 0.80 8.88 17.97
C PHE A 197 0.83 7.98 16.72
N THR A 198 1.07 8.57 15.54
CA THR A 198 1.19 7.86 14.27
C THR A 198 2.32 6.82 14.31
N ILE A 199 3.48 7.18 14.89
CA ILE A 199 4.61 6.25 15.06
C ILE A 199 4.22 5.06 15.95
N ILE A 200 3.52 5.29 17.06
CA ILE A 200 3.10 4.22 17.98
C ILE A 200 2.16 3.24 17.28
N ILE A 201 1.13 3.75 16.58
CA ILE A 201 0.18 2.92 15.84
C ILE A 201 0.88 2.16 14.71
N ALA A 202 1.77 2.83 13.97
CA ALA A 202 2.51 2.20 12.89
C ALA A 202 3.42 1.07 13.38
N LEU A 203 4.16 1.30 14.49
CA LEU A 203 4.99 0.28 15.11
C LEU A 203 4.16 -0.91 15.55
N PHE A 204 3.03 -0.67 16.22
CA PHE A 204 2.14 -1.73 16.66
C PHE A 204 1.64 -2.59 15.48
N GLY A 205 1.10 -1.97 14.42
CA GLY A 205 0.63 -2.68 13.23
C GLY A 205 1.75 -3.42 12.51
N THR A 206 2.92 -2.80 12.37
CA THR A 206 4.07 -3.42 11.72
C THR A 206 4.57 -4.64 12.49
N ILE A 207 4.78 -4.51 13.80
CA ILE A 207 5.31 -5.58 14.66
C ILE A 207 4.33 -6.74 14.70
N LEU A 208 3.05 -6.47 14.90
CA LEU A 208 2.01 -7.49 14.96
C LEU A 208 1.94 -8.27 13.63
N THR A 209 1.86 -7.57 12.50
CA THR A 209 1.79 -8.21 11.18
C THR A 209 3.06 -8.98 10.84
N TYR A 210 4.24 -8.42 11.12
CA TYR A 210 5.51 -9.10 10.83
C TYR A 210 5.71 -10.35 11.68
N TRP A 211 5.29 -10.31 12.96
CA TRP A 211 5.29 -11.47 13.84
C TRP A 211 4.31 -12.55 13.37
N LEU A 212 3.08 -12.18 13.03
CA LEU A 212 2.07 -13.11 12.51
C LEU A 212 2.52 -13.77 11.19
N ASN A 213 3.12 -12.97 10.30
CA ASN A 213 3.61 -13.42 9.00
C ASN A 213 4.77 -14.42 9.15
N ASN A 214 5.84 -14.03 9.85
CA ASN A 214 7.10 -14.78 9.85
C ASN A 214 7.21 -15.81 11.00
N LYS A 215 6.59 -15.57 12.16
CA LYS A 215 6.65 -16.48 13.31
C LYS A 215 5.44 -17.40 13.44
N ARG A 216 4.23 -16.88 13.18
CA ARG A 216 2.99 -17.68 13.21
C ARG A 216 2.62 -18.29 11.86
N ARG A 217 3.33 -17.94 10.78
CA ARG A 217 3.13 -18.48 9.42
C ARG A 217 1.70 -18.28 8.89
N TYR A 218 1.04 -17.19 9.29
CA TYR A 218 -0.28 -16.85 8.76
C TYR A 218 -0.19 -16.51 7.26
N GLY A 219 0.99 -16.14 6.78
CA GLY A 219 1.21 -15.57 5.46
C GLY A 219 0.90 -14.07 5.46
N PRO A 220 1.48 -13.32 4.50
CA PRO A 220 1.51 -11.86 4.57
C PRO A 220 0.10 -11.26 4.55
N ILE A 221 -0.79 -11.80 3.72
CA ILE A 221 -2.14 -11.27 3.53
C ILE A 221 -3.00 -11.50 4.78
N LYS A 222 -3.04 -12.72 5.34
CA LYS A 222 -3.79 -12.99 6.58
C LYS A 222 -3.28 -12.14 7.74
N ALA A 223 -1.95 -12.02 7.85
CA ALA A 223 -1.30 -11.26 8.91
C ALA A 223 -1.57 -9.75 8.84
N SER A 224 -1.91 -9.22 7.65
CA SER A 224 -2.27 -7.81 7.44
C SER A 224 -3.78 -7.61 7.53
N ALA A 225 -4.56 -8.36 6.76
CA ALA A 225 -5.99 -8.12 6.57
C ALA A 225 -6.82 -8.43 7.83
N ILE A 226 -6.53 -9.52 8.55
CA ILE A 226 -7.32 -9.91 9.74
C ILE A 226 -7.17 -8.88 10.87
N PRO A 227 -5.95 -8.49 11.32
CA PRO A 227 -5.82 -7.48 12.37
C PRO A 227 -6.39 -6.13 11.96
N THR A 228 -6.23 -5.75 10.69
CA THR A 228 -6.80 -4.50 10.18
C THR A 228 -8.32 -4.53 10.23
N PHE A 229 -8.95 -5.62 9.78
CA PHE A 229 -10.40 -5.76 9.80
C PHE A 229 -10.93 -5.67 11.23
N ILE A 230 -10.28 -6.33 12.19
CA ILE A 230 -10.63 -6.26 13.61
C ILE A 230 -10.56 -4.83 14.15
N ILE A 231 -9.54 -4.06 13.78
CA ILE A 231 -9.38 -2.66 14.20
C ILE A 231 -10.36 -1.73 13.50
N ALA A 232 -10.71 -2.01 12.25
CA ALA A 232 -11.65 -1.19 11.48
C ALA A 232 -13.11 -1.32 11.98
N ILE A 233 -13.53 -2.48 12.50
CA ILE A 233 -14.91 -2.70 13.00
C ILE A 233 -15.36 -1.66 14.04
N PRO A 234 -14.69 -1.47 15.19
CA PRO A 234 -15.18 -0.54 16.21
C PRO A 234 -15.24 0.90 15.69
N LEU A 235 -14.30 1.26 14.81
CA LEU A 235 -14.17 2.58 14.22
C LEU A 235 -15.16 2.82 13.07
N GLN A 236 -15.79 1.74 12.57
CA GLN A 236 -16.90 1.78 11.62
C GLN A 236 -18.26 1.92 12.32
N LEU A 237 -18.37 1.42 13.55
CA LEU A 237 -19.63 1.39 14.31
C LEU A 237 -19.82 2.62 15.19
N ILE A 238 -18.73 3.28 15.59
CA ILE A 238 -18.74 4.43 16.47
C ILE A 238 -18.19 5.63 15.70
N PRO A 239 -18.91 6.76 15.61
CA PRO A 239 -18.35 7.98 15.05
C PRO A 239 -17.17 8.41 15.92
N VAL A 240 -15.97 8.24 15.38
CA VAL A 240 -14.71 8.60 16.02
C VAL A 240 -14.15 9.86 15.36
N SER A 241 -13.76 10.82 16.18
CA SER A 241 -13.16 12.07 15.73
C SER A 241 -11.69 12.19 16.17
N GLY A 242 -11.01 13.20 15.63
CA GLY A 242 -9.61 13.50 15.97
C GLY A 242 -8.64 12.38 15.60
N PHE A 243 -7.60 12.18 16.42
CA PHE A 243 -6.52 11.23 16.13
C PHE A 243 -6.98 9.77 16.04
N ILE A 244 -8.10 9.42 16.69
CA ILE A 244 -8.64 8.05 16.68
C ILE A 244 -9.14 7.68 15.28
N ALA A 245 -9.64 8.65 14.51
CA ALA A 245 -10.05 8.45 13.12
C ALA A 245 -8.88 8.05 12.20
N LEU A 246 -7.63 8.40 12.56
CA LEU A 246 -6.42 8.02 11.81
C LEU A 246 -5.96 6.59 12.10
N VAL A 247 -6.47 5.93 13.15
CA VAL A 247 -6.00 4.60 13.56
C VAL A 247 -6.15 3.55 12.46
N PRO A 248 -7.31 3.36 11.78
CA PRO A 248 -7.45 2.32 10.78
C PRO A 248 -6.50 2.53 9.61
N ILE A 249 -6.37 3.76 9.14
CA ILE A 249 -5.57 4.07 7.95
C ILE A 249 -4.06 3.96 8.22
N VAL A 250 -3.60 4.48 9.37
CA VAL A 250 -2.19 4.35 9.79
C VAL A 250 -1.84 2.91 10.06
N PHE A 251 -2.69 2.21 10.83
CA PHE A 251 -2.49 0.80 11.14
C PHE A 251 -2.44 -0.03 9.86
N PHE A 252 -3.39 0.17 8.95
CA PHE A 252 -3.48 -0.62 7.72
C PHE A 252 -2.23 -0.50 6.86
N GLY A 253 -1.81 0.73 6.55
CA GLY A 253 -0.60 0.91 5.74
C GLY A 253 0.66 0.44 6.47
N ALA A 254 0.73 0.54 7.80
CA ALA A 254 1.83 -0.02 8.56
C ALA A 254 1.86 -1.55 8.54
N THR A 255 0.70 -2.23 8.48
CA THR A 255 0.68 -3.68 8.26
C THR A 255 1.37 -4.07 6.95
N PHE A 256 1.39 -3.20 5.94
CA PHE A 256 2.06 -3.49 4.67
C PHE A 256 3.58 -3.50 4.80
N VAL A 257 4.15 -2.69 5.69
CA VAL A 257 5.55 -2.79 6.10
C VAL A 257 5.77 -4.16 6.77
N GLY A 258 4.86 -4.54 7.65
CA GLY A 258 4.90 -5.82 8.37
C GLY A 258 4.73 -7.06 7.48
N MET A 259 4.14 -6.94 6.28
CA MET A 259 4.05 -8.04 5.30
C MET A 259 5.41 -8.48 4.74
N SER A 260 6.49 -7.76 5.07
CA SER A 260 7.86 -8.11 4.68
C SER A 260 8.25 -9.51 5.15
N ASN A 261 9.07 -10.19 4.35
CA ASN A 261 9.63 -11.49 4.68
C ASN A 261 10.94 -11.35 5.44
N ASP A 262 11.16 -12.19 6.46
CA ASP A 262 12.37 -12.14 7.31
C ASP A 262 13.68 -12.50 6.60
N LYS A 263 13.62 -13.13 5.43
CA LYS A 263 14.76 -13.35 4.54
C LYS A 263 15.15 -12.11 3.73
N THR A 264 14.20 -11.18 3.54
CA THR A 264 14.37 -9.95 2.74
C THR A 264 14.70 -8.77 3.65
N ILE A 265 13.89 -8.53 4.69
CA ILE A 265 14.02 -7.42 5.63
C ILE A 265 13.96 -7.98 7.05
N GLY A 266 15.02 -7.83 7.83
CA GLY A 266 15.08 -8.27 9.21
C GLY A 266 14.36 -7.32 10.18
N TRP A 267 14.25 -7.71 11.45
CA TRP A 267 13.51 -6.96 12.48
C TRP A 267 13.92 -5.49 12.61
N MET A 268 15.22 -5.18 12.68
CA MET A 268 15.69 -3.80 12.80
C MET A 268 15.33 -2.95 11.59
N ALA A 269 15.42 -3.54 10.39
CA ALA A 269 15.09 -2.88 9.15
C ALA A 269 13.56 -2.69 8.99
N VAL A 270 12.75 -3.63 9.48
CA VAL A 270 11.29 -3.48 9.51
C VAL A 270 10.84 -2.41 10.51
N ILE A 271 11.44 -2.35 11.70
CA ILE A 271 11.14 -1.31 12.71
C ILE A 271 11.51 0.08 12.17
N THR A 272 12.70 0.22 11.58
CA THR A 272 13.11 1.49 10.96
C THR A 272 12.21 1.86 9.78
N SER A 273 11.82 0.89 8.94
CA SER A 273 10.83 1.10 7.88
C SER A 273 9.47 1.57 8.43
N SER A 274 9.05 1.08 9.59
CA SER A 274 7.81 1.50 10.24
C SER A 274 7.85 2.97 10.67
N VAL A 275 8.96 3.39 11.27
CA VAL A 275 9.16 4.80 11.66
C VAL A 275 9.22 5.70 10.43
N VAL A 276 9.93 5.29 9.38
CA VAL A 276 9.98 6.01 8.10
C VAL A 276 8.59 6.10 7.47
N TYR A 277 7.81 5.01 7.49
CA TYR A 277 6.41 5.01 7.03
C TYR A 277 5.56 6.03 7.79
N ALA A 278 5.63 6.07 9.12
CA ALA A 278 4.86 7.02 9.92
C ALA A 278 5.24 8.47 9.64
N ILE A 279 6.53 8.78 9.50
CA ILE A 279 7.02 10.13 9.15
C ILE A 279 6.51 10.53 7.77
N ILE A 280 6.71 9.66 6.77
CA ILE A 280 6.28 9.89 5.39
C ILE A 280 4.76 10.08 5.35
N PHE A 281 3.98 9.21 6.00
CA PHE A 281 2.53 9.33 6.12
C PHE A 281 2.09 10.66 6.76
N HIS A 282 2.71 11.08 7.87
CA HIS A 282 2.36 12.33 8.56
C HIS A 282 2.42 13.54 7.63
N PHE A 283 3.43 13.62 6.77
CA PHE A 283 3.58 14.74 5.82
C PHE A 283 2.75 14.60 4.54
N ILE A 284 2.39 13.39 4.16
CA ILE A 284 1.81 13.09 2.84
C ILE A 284 0.30 12.88 2.90
N HIS A 285 -0.22 12.40 4.03
CA HIS A 285 -1.65 12.11 4.15
C HIS A 285 -2.57 13.28 3.77
N PRO A 286 -2.23 14.58 3.94
CA PRO A 286 -3.11 15.66 3.51
C PRO A 286 -3.22 15.78 1.98
N TYR A 287 -2.23 15.27 1.24
CA TYR A 287 -2.10 15.47 -0.21
C TYR A 287 -2.50 14.24 -1.05
N PHE A 288 -2.64 13.07 -0.43
CA PHE A 288 -2.84 11.80 -1.16
C PHE A 288 -4.20 11.16 -0.94
N ASN A 289 -5.23 11.97 -0.67
CA ASN A 289 -6.53 11.40 -0.38
C ASN A 289 -7.25 10.86 -1.60
N GLY A 290 -7.97 9.76 -1.38
CA GLY A 290 -8.71 9.10 -2.44
C GLY A 290 -7.80 8.30 -3.39
N TYR A 291 -6.47 8.38 -3.30
CA TYR A 291 -5.61 7.55 -4.15
C TYR A 291 -5.49 6.13 -3.61
N GLY A 292 -6.24 5.21 -4.23
CA GLY A 292 -6.14 3.79 -3.99
C GLY A 292 -4.67 3.31 -4.04
N GLY A 293 -4.23 2.62 -2.99
CA GLY A 293 -2.87 2.05 -2.90
C GLY A 293 -1.75 2.98 -2.47
N ALA A 294 -1.99 4.29 -2.25
CA ALA A 294 -0.96 5.24 -1.81
C ALA A 294 -0.24 4.80 -0.51
N LEU A 295 -1.00 4.26 0.46
CA LEU A 295 -0.45 3.66 1.69
C LEU A 295 0.59 2.56 1.39
N GLY A 296 0.35 1.78 0.34
CA GLY A 296 1.25 0.74 -0.14
C GLY A 296 2.53 1.28 -0.75
N ALA A 297 2.43 2.34 -1.57
CA ALA A 297 3.59 3.03 -2.13
C ALA A 297 4.46 3.63 -1.01
N THR A 298 3.84 4.29 -0.03
CA THR A 298 4.51 4.80 1.17
C THR A 298 5.22 3.68 1.93
N ALA A 299 4.52 2.58 2.23
CA ALA A 299 5.12 1.43 2.92
C ALA A 299 6.27 0.80 2.13
N CYS A 300 6.16 0.72 0.80
CA CYS A 300 7.18 0.14 -0.05
C CYS A 300 8.45 1.00 -0.10
N LEU A 301 8.31 2.33 -0.25
CA LEU A 301 9.43 3.26 -0.15
C LEU A 301 10.13 3.18 1.20
N SER A 302 9.36 3.09 2.28
CA SER A 302 9.93 2.92 3.62
C SER A 302 10.69 1.61 3.77
N CYS A 303 10.17 0.50 3.21
CA CYS A 303 10.86 -0.78 3.17
C CYS A 303 12.15 -0.73 2.32
N LEU A 304 12.13 -0.05 1.18
CA LEU A 304 13.33 0.16 0.35
C LEU A 304 14.41 0.93 1.11
N MET A 305 14.03 1.97 1.86
CA MET A 305 14.93 2.66 2.78
C MET A 305 15.48 1.71 3.85
N GLY A 306 14.62 0.89 4.46
CA GLY A 306 15.02 -0.14 5.43
C GLY A 306 16.05 -1.13 4.87
N VAL A 307 15.89 -1.56 3.61
CA VAL A 307 16.85 -2.43 2.92
C VAL A 307 18.21 -1.75 2.74
N LEU A 308 18.23 -0.46 2.36
CA LEU A 308 19.49 0.31 2.25
C LEU A 308 20.21 0.43 3.60
N LEU A 309 19.48 0.79 4.65
CA LEU A 309 20.02 0.87 6.00
C LEU A 309 20.54 -0.48 6.47
N GLN A 310 19.77 -1.56 6.26
CA GLN A 310 20.21 -2.91 6.59
C GLN A 310 21.54 -3.27 5.91
N LYS A 311 21.67 -2.96 4.62
CA LYS A 311 22.90 -3.22 3.86
C LYS A 311 24.07 -2.36 4.36
N ALA A 312 23.82 -1.12 4.78
CA ALA A 312 24.86 -0.26 5.32
C ALA A 312 25.39 -0.77 6.68
N PHE A 313 24.52 -1.29 7.54
CA PHE A 313 24.89 -1.79 8.87
C PHE A 313 25.43 -3.23 8.85
N ASN A 314 24.83 -4.13 8.07
CA ASN A 314 25.29 -5.51 7.95
C ASN A 314 26.25 -5.62 6.74
N ARG A 315 27.57 -5.60 7.01
CA ARG A 315 28.65 -5.76 6.00
C ARG A 315 28.61 -7.07 5.17
N GLN A 316 27.62 -7.94 5.38
CA GLN A 316 27.39 -9.11 4.53
C GLN A 316 26.52 -8.72 3.33
N THR A 317 26.80 -9.30 2.16
CA THR A 317 26.06 -9.07 0.93
C THR A 317 24.62 -9.58 1.05
N VAL A 318 23.71 -8.76 1.58
CA VAL A 318 22.27 -8.96 1.41
C VAL A 318 21.95 -8.61 -0.03
N ARG A 319 22.20 -9.54 -0.95
CA ARG A 319 21.56 -9.54 -2.27
C ARG A 319 20.20 -10.19 -2.05
N VAL A 320 19.17 -9.36 -2.05
CA VAL A 320 17.77 -9.80 -2.09
C VAL A 320 17.41 -10.20 -3.51
#